data_AF-A0A7X3Y0L6-F1
#
_entry.id   AF-A0A7X3Y0L6-F1
#
_cell.length_a   1.000
_cell.length_b   1.000
_cell.length_c   1.000
_cell.angle_alpha   90.00
_cell.angle_beta   90.00
_cell.angle_gamma   90.00
#
_symmetry.space_group_name_H-M   'P 1'
#
loop_
_entity.id
_entity.type
_entity.pdbx_description
1 polymer ?
#
loop_
_entity_poly.entity_id
_entity_poly.type
_entity_poly.pdbx_seq_one_letter_code
_entity_poly.pdbx_strand_id
1 'polypeptide(L)' 'MSSIHIREIASDTLHALKRLARSHHRSLQGELHAILERAARMAPPDEENRMLDLVTVKTGHTTSWSRDEIYDADGR' A
#
# COMPACT_ATOMS: atom_id res chain seq x y z
N MET A 1 1.89 -19.76 13.37
CA MET A 1 1.69 -18.63 14.31
C MET A 1 2.69 -17.54 13.94
N SER A 2 2.23 -16.43 13.38
CA SER A 2 3.10 -15.25 13.15
C SER A 2 3.15 -14.41 14.41
N SER A 3 4.33 -13.86 14.72
CA SER A 3 4.52 -12.97 15.87
C SER A 3 5.28 -11.73 15.42
N ILE A 4 4.97 -10.60 16.06
CA ILE A 4 5.64 -9.32 15.82
C ILE A 4 6.19 -8.85 17.16
N HIS A 5 7.46 -8.46 17.16
CA HIS A 5 8.12 -7.88 18.31
C HIS A 5 8.47 -6.42 18.00
N ILE A 6 7.95 -5.50 18.81
CA ILE A 6 8.14 -4.05 18.64
C ILE A 6 9.02 -3.56 19.80
N ARG A 7 10.20 -3.03 19.47
CA ARG A 7 11.15 -2.44 20.43
C ARG A 7 10.98 -0.91 20.48
N GLU A 8 11.60 -0.29 21.48
CA GLU A 8 11.68 1.18 21.60
C GLU A 8 10.32 1.89 21.60
N ILE A 9 9.31 1.29 22.25
CA ILE A 9 8.01 1.94 22.43
C ILE A 9 8.15 2.99 23.54
N ALA A 10 7.82 4.24 23.24
CA ALA A 10 7.77 5.31 24.25
C ALA A 10 6.86 4.90 25.42
N SER A 11 7.29 5.18 26.65
CA SER A 11 6.55 4.83 27.88
C SER A 11 5.12 5.35 27.84
N ASP A 12 4.94 6.57 27.37
CA ASP A 12 3.65 7.26 27.34
C ASP A 12 2.68 6.58 26.37
N THR A 13 3.18 6.11 25.22
CA THR A 13 2.42 5.32 24.26
C THR A 13 1.97 4.00 24.89
N LEU A 14 2.86 3.29 25.59
CA LEU A 14 2.51 2.03 26.25
C LEU A 14 1.44 2.24 27.34
N HIS A 15 1.54 3.32 28.12
CA HIS A 15 0.55 3.67 29.13
C HIS A 15 -0.81 4.03 28.52
N ALA A 16 -0.83 4.79 27.43
CA ALA A 16 -2.04 5.12 26.70
C ALA A 16 -2.72 3.85 26.13
N LEU A 17 -1.95 2.94 25.54
CA LEU A 17 -2.46 1.66 25.02
C LEU A 17 -3.03 0.76 26.13
N LYS A 18 -2.37 0.68 27.29
CA LYS A 18 -2.89 -0.06 28.45
C LYS A 18 -4.22 0.51 28.96
N ARG A 19 -4.34 1.84 29.02
CA ARG A 19 -5.59 2.52 29.38
C ARG A 19 -6.70 2.21 28.37
N LEU A 20 -6.39 2.26 27.07
CA LEU A 20 -7.34 1.95 26.00
C LEU A 20 -7.84 0.49 26.07
N ALA A 21 -6.92 -0.46 26.27
CA ALA A 21 -7.27 -1.87 26.45
C ALA A 21 -8.22 -2.08 27.63
N ARG A 22 -7.97 -1.38 28.75
CA ARG A 22 -8.85 -1.41 29.92
C ARG A 22 -10.23 -0.84 29.63
N SER A 23 -10.33 0.27 28.89
CA SER A 23 -11.64 0.84 28.50
C SER A 23 -12.44 -0.05 27.56
N HIS A 24 -11.77 -0.88 26.76
CA HIS A 24 -12.42 -1.85 25.87
C HIS A 24 -12.64 -3.22 26.51
N HIS A 25 -12.31 -3.39 27.79
CA HIS A 25 -12.38 -4.68 28.51
C HIS A 25 -11.60 -5.80 27.82
N ARG A 26 -10.42 -5.47 27.28
CA ARG A 26 -9.53 -6.40 26.56
C ARG A 26 -8.15 -6.44 27.19
N SER A 27 -7.42 -7.52 26.92
CA SER A 27 -5.98 -7.56 27.22
C SER A 27 -5.22 -6.59 26.30
N LEU A 28 -4.02 -6.18 26.69
CA LEU A 28 -3.18 -5.31 25.84
C LEU A 28 -2.89 -5.97 24.48
N GLN A 29 -2.62 -7.28 24.48
CA GLN A 29 -2.40 -8.03 23.24
C GLN A 29 -3.66 -8.07 22.37
N GLY A 30 -4.84 -8.28 22.98
CA GLY A 30 -6.11 -8.27 22.25
C GLY A 30 -6.45 -6.91 21.67
N GLU A 31 -6.12 -5.83 22.39
CA GLU A 31 -6.28 -4.47 21.90
C GLU A 31 -5.37 -4.17 20.71
N LEU A 32 -4.09 -4.54 20.81
CA LEU A 32 -3.14 -4.41 19.70
C LEU A 32 -3.60 -5.22 18.49
N HIS A 33 -4.10 -6.44 18.69
CA HIS A 33 -4.64 -7.25 17.60
C HIS A 33 -5.80 -6.54 16.90
N ALA A 34 -6.75 -5.99 17.66
CA ALA A 34 -7.89 -5.29 17.09
C ALA A 34 -7.50 -4.01 16.33
N ILE A 35 -6.52 -3.27 16.84
CA ILE A 35 -5.97 -2.07 16.17
C ILE A 35 -5.30 -2.46 14.86
N LEU A 36 -4.43 -3.47 14.88
CA LEU A 36 -3.72 -3.95 13.69
C LEU A 36 -4.69 -4.48 12.65
N GLU A 37 -5.72 -5.23 13.05
CA GLU A 37 -6.72 -5.77 12.14
C GLU A 37 -7.57 -4.65 11.50
N ARG A 38 -7.92 -3.62 12.26
CA ARG A 38 -8.59 -2.42 11.72
C ARG A 38 -7.68 -1.68 10.74
N ALA A 39 -6.40 -1.50 11.07
CA ALA A 39 -5.45 -0.84 10.19
C ALA A 39 -5.22 -1.63 8.90
N ALA A 40 -5.10 -2.96 8.99
CA ALA A 40 -4.92 -3.84 7.82
C ALA A 40 -6.09 -3.74 6.83
N ARG A 41 -7.34 -3.61 7.32
CA ARG A 41 -8.51 -3.37 6.45
C ARG A 41 -8.48 -2.03 5.71
N MET A 42 -7.73 -1.06 6.22
CA MET A 42 -7.57 0.26 5.60
C MET A 42 -6.34 0.34 4.69
N ALA A 43 -5.49 -0.69 4.69
CA ALA A 43 -4.32 -0.72 3.83
C ALA A 43 -4.78 -0.72 2.36
N PRO A 44 -4.09 0.03 1.48
CA PRO A 44 -4.30 -0.07 0.05
C PRO A 44 -4.21 -1.54 -0.40
N PRO A 45 -4.99 -1.95 -1.41
CA PRO A 45 -4.82 -3.27 -1.99
C PRO A 45 -3.39 -3.41 -2.48
N ASP A 46 -2.83 -4.61 -2.31
CA ASP A 46 -1.51 -4.92 -2.81
C ASP A 46 -1.51 -4.73 -4.34
N GLU A 47 -0.66 -3.83 -4.84
CA GLU A 47 -0.44 -3.68 -6.29
C GLU A 47 0.46 -4.80 -6.83
N GLU A 48 1.00 -5.66 -5.95
CA GLU A 48 1.69 -6.87 -6.33
C GLU A 48 0.74 -7.77 -7.13
N ASN A 49 0.97 -7.78 -8.44
CA ASN A 49 0.32 -8.60 -9.45
C ASN A 49 -0.93 -8.04 -10.12
N ARG A 50 -1.00 -6.73 -10.37
CA ARG A 50 -1.60 -6.30 -11.65
C ARG A 50 -0.59 -6.60 -12.75
N MET A 51 -0.62 -7.83 -13.28
CA MET A 51 -0.11 -8.08 -14.63
C MET A 51 -0.70 -6.98 -15.52
N LEU A 52 0.15 -6.11 -16.04
CA LEU A 52 -0.26 -5.10 -16.99
C LEU A 52 -0.87 -5.83 -18.20
N ASP A 53 -2.18 -5.73 -18.37
CA ASP A 53 -2.85 -6.23 -19.56
C ASP A 53 -2.62 -5.23 -20.70
N LEU A 54 -1.52 -5.44 -21.42
CA LEU A 54 -1.15 -4.64 -22.58
C LEU A 54 -2.10 -4.98 -23.74
N VAL A 55 -3.20 -4.24 -23.84
CA VAL A 55 -4.10 -4.30 -24.99
C VAL A 55 -3.37 -3.74 -26.22
N THR A 56 -2.77 -4.63 -27.00
CA THR A 56 -2.09 -4.28 -28.25
C THR A 56 -3.11 -4.31 -29.39
N VAL A 57 -3.47 -3.14 -29.92
CA VAL A 57 -4.33 -3.05 -31.11
C VAL A 57 -3.46 -3.18 -32.35
N LYS A 58 -3.74 -4.18 -33.18
CA LYS A 58 -3.11 -4.30 -34.51
C LYS A 58 -3.77 -3.32 -35.46
N THR A 59 -3.21 -2.11 -35.59
CA THR A 59 -3.52 -1.22 -36.70
C THR A 59 -2.80 -1.79 -37.94
N GLY A 60 -3.54 -2.18 -38.97
CA GLY A 60 -3.03 -2.94 -40.13
C GLY A 60 -2.04 -2.22 -41.05
N HIS A 61 -1.35 -1.20 -40.56
CA HIS A 61 -0.40 -0.39 -41.33
C HIS A 61 0.96 -0.38 -40.64
N THR A 62 1.98 -0.82 -41.36
CA THR A 62 3.38 -0.70 -40.96
C THR A 62 3.84 0.71 -41.31
N THR A 63 3.61 1.66 -40.42
CA THR A 63 4.23 3.00 -40.53
C THR A 63 5.61 2.96 -39.90
N SER A 64 6.60 3.56 -40.57
CA SER A 64 7.85 3.94 -39.92
C SER A 64 7.54 5.03 -38.90
N TRP A 65 8.02 4.88 -37.68
CA TRP A 65 7.91 5.91 -36.65
C TRP A 65 9.27 6.60 -36.56
N SER A 66 9.43 7.75 -37.20
CA SER A 66 10.60 8.60 -36.98
C SER A 66 10.25 9.77 -36.06
N ARG A 67 11.24 10.23 -35.28
CA ARG A 67 11.08 11.37 -34.37
C ARG A 67 10.66 12.63 -35.13
N ASP A 68 11.22 12.82 -36.32
CA ASP A 68 10.99 13.99 -37.16
C ASP A 68 9.57 14.02 -37.77
N GLU A 69 8.91 12.87 -37.90
CA GLU A 69 7.50 12.77 -38.34
C GLU A 69 6.49 13.03 -37.20
N ILE A 70 6.90 12.85 -35.95
CA ILE A 70 5.99 12.90 -34.78
C ILE A 70 6.12 14.24 -34.04
N TYR A 71 7.32 14.80 -34.03
CA TYR A 71 7.61 16.08 -33.42
C TYR A 71 8.12 17.01 -34.51
N ASP A 72 7.26 17.89 -35.01
CA ASP A 72 7.72 19.04 -35.77
C ASP A 72 8.76 19.80 -34.94
N ALA A 73 9.73 20.41 -35.63
CA ALA A 73 10.98 20.94 -35.09
C ALA A 73 10.87 22.00 -33.97
N ASP A 74 9.65 22.35 -33.55
CA ASP A 74 9.30 23.29 -32.49
C ASP A 74 9.39 22.69 -31.07
N GLY A 75 9.76 21.42 -30.93
CA GLY A 75 9.95 20.76 -29.63
C GLY A 75 11.25 21.11 -28.89
N ARG A 76 11.71 22.37 -28.94
CA ARG A 76 12.87 22.88 -28.18
C ARG A 76 12.50 23.96 -27.19
#